data_AF-A0A495SIV3-F1
#
_entry.id   AF-A0A495SIV3-F1
#
_cell.length_a   1.000
_cell.length_b   1.000
_cell.length_c   1.000
_cell.angle_alpha   90.00
_cell.angle_beta   90.00
_cell.angle_gamma   90.00
#
_symmetry.space_group_name_H-M   'P 1'
#
loop_
_entity.id
_entity.type
_entity.pdbx_description
1 polymer ?
#
loop_
_entity_poly.entity_id
_entity_poly.type
_entity_poly.pdbx_seq_one_letter_code
_entity_poly.pdbx_strand_id
1 'polypeptide(L)'
;MKIKFYLLVLLFSSAVFAQQKQVVTSIDTIKNKIGAEFKLTLKTTVDTSAKVVFPKLKNIGALEVIRSYPIDTVKKNDRYELIKKYGLTQFDSGRYTIPSIKILINKKPFLSDSLLVDVANVKVDTLQQKMYDIKDIVPVENTTGNWWKYLLALVIILGIVALVYIYIKKHQKKKIEEEIFKTPIEKATSLLNNLEKKELWQKGEIKAYYSELTDIARNYIEEAIEIPAMESTTSELILGLRAASVKKKMTLSQETIENLERVLKQADLVKFAKSKPLDFEITEDRNKIQKAILTLDKSIPVEVPVEEDVLLNEVQRQNQIRIQLKKQRQKRIVIALSLFLFLLVATTTFFIITKGFDYLKDNIIGHPTKELLEGEWVKSEYGNPGILIETPKVLKRMDAQKTLPKQTMALIKEMQLFQYGSMVDNFYIVVSTNKFKNPVELDLSKALEGSLKLIESQGGQNIIVKQEDFQTEGGVEGIKGYGTMDILDPISKSSQKAYYEILYFKQEQGLQQIMILHAEGDKYGNEIADRILNSVELKQAGK
;
A
#
# COMPACT_ATOMS: atom_id res chain seq x y z
N MET A 1 -104.06 -13.76 -49.77
CA MET A 1 -103.15 -13.67 -48.59
C MET A 1 -101.72 -13.23 -48.92
N LYS A 2 -101.13 -13.60 -50.07
CA LYS A 2 -99.71 -13.30 -50.39
C LYS A 2 -99.37 -11.79 -50.54
N ILE A 3 -100.26 -10.98 -51.11
CA ILE A 3 -100.04 -9.53 -51.30
C ILE A 3 -99.99 -8.74 -49.98
N LYS A 4 -100.80 -9.12 -48.98
CA LYS A 4 -100.76 -8.49 -47.64
C LYS A 4 -99.45 -8.80 -46.89
N PHE A 5 -98.83 -9.95 -47.17
CA PHE A 5 -97.54 -10.32 -46.58
C PHE A 5 -96.38 -9.50 -47.16
N TYR A 6 -96.34 -9.30 -48.50
CA TYR A 6 -95.32 -8.45 -49.13
C TYR A 6 -95.40 -6.98 -48.71
N LEU A 7 -96.62 -6.44 -48.56
CA LEU A 7 -96.81 -5.07 -48.04
C LEU A 7 -96.33 -4.92 -46.58
N LEU A 8 -96.52 -5.95 -45.75
CA LEU A 8 -96.07 -5.95 -44.35
C LEU A 8 -94.55 -6.07 -44.23
N VAL A 9 -93.90 -6.84 -45.11
CA VAL A 9 -92.43 -6.92 -45.20
C VAL A 9 -91.81 -5.62 -45.72
N LEU A 10 -92.46 -4.95 -46.69
CA LEU A 10 -91.99 -3.65 -47.21
C LEU A 10 -92.07 -2.56 -46.13
N LEU A 11 -93.16 -2.51 -45.35
CA LEU A 11 -93.33 -1.57 -44.22
C LEU A 11 -92.35 -1.83 -43.07
N PHE A 12 -91.95 -3.08 -42.83
CA PHE A 12 -90.91 -3.41 -41.84
C PHE A 12 -89.49 -3.03 -42.31
N SER A 13 -89.22 -3.04 -43.62
CA SER A 13 -87.89 -2.69 -44.15
C SER A 13 -87.56 -1.19 -44.05
N SER A 14 -88.57 -0.30 -44.09
CA SER A 14 -88.40 1.14 -43.93
C SER A 14 -88.11 1.60 -42.49
N ALA A 15 -88.35 0.75 -41.48
CA ALA A 15 -88.10 1.10 -40.08
C ALA A 15 -86.62 0.98 -39.67
N VAL A 16 -85.77 0.35 -40.50
CA VAL A 16 -84.37 0.05 -40.15
C VAL A 16 -83.43 1.22 -40.50
N PHE A 17 -83.84 2.17 -41.34
CA PHE A 17 -82.99 3.27 -41.83
C PHE A 17 -83.01 4.56 -40.99
N ALA A 18 -83.62 4.58 -39.80
CA ALA A 18 -83.85 5.83 -39.05
C ALA A 18 -83.16 5.93 -37.66
N GLN A 19 -82.26 5.03 -37.27
CA GLN A 19 -81.52 5.16 -36.01
C GLN A 19 -80.15 5.81 -36.20
N GLN A 20 -80.12 7.10 -36.53
CA GLN A 20 -78.88 7.87 -36.38
C GLN A 20 -78.63 8.10 -34.88
N LYS A 21 -77.58 7.48 -34.33
CA LYS A 21 -77.24 7.64 -32.91
C LYS A 21 -76.94 9.11 -32.61
N GLN A 22 -77.56 9.65 -31.56
CA GLN A 22 -77.37 11.02 -31.11
C GLN A 22 -75.93 11.31 -30.64
N VAL A 23 -75.21 10.28 -30.17
CA VAL A 23 -73.80 10.33 -29.81
C VAL A 23 -73.07 9.26 -30.60
N VAL A 24 -72.02 9.66 -31.30
CA VAL A 24 -71.13 8.76 -32.05
C VAL A 24 -69.79 8.68 -31.32
N THR A 25 -69.38 7.48 -30.96
CA THR A 25 -68.09 7.19 -30.33
C THR A 25 -67.11 6.69 -31.39
N SER A 26 -65.88 7.18 -31.38
CA SER A 26 -64.78 6.62 -32.16
C SER A 26 -63.48 6.64 -31.38
N ILE A 27 -62.57 5.73 -31.70
CA ILE A 27 -61.23 5.66 -31.12
C ILE A 27 -60.20 5.60 -32.25
N ASP A 28 -59.01 6.14 -32.03
CA ASP A 28 -57.92 6.18 -33.01
C ASP A 28 -57.31 4.80 -33.29
N THR A 29 -57.09 4.00 -32.25
CA THR A 29 -56.64 2.60 -32.36
C THR A 29 -57.34 1.73 -31.34
N ILE A 30 -57.59 0.47 -31.71
CA ILE A 30 -58.11 -0.55 -30.78
C ILE A 30 -56.99 -1.31 -30.06
N LYS A 31 -55.73 -1.11 -30.47
CA LYS A 31 -54.55 -1.76 -29.90
C LYS A 31 -53.40 -0.77 -29.75
N ASN A 32 -52.84 -0.66 -28.54
CA ASN A 32 -51.70 0.20 -28.28
C ASN A 32 -50.76 -0.40 -27.23
N LYS A 33 -49.54 0.12 -27.10
CA LYS A 33 -48.56 -0.37 -26.11
C LYS A 33 -48.92 0.10 -24.70
N ILE A 34 -48.43 -0.61 -23.68
CA ILE A 34 -48.46 -0.14 -22.29
C ILE A 34 -47.96 1.32 -22.21
N GLY A 35 -48.70 2.17 -21.50
CA GLY A 35 -48.39 3.58 -21.28
C GLY A 35 -48.70 4.51 -22.48
N ALA A 36 -49.08 3.97 -23.63
CA ALA A 36 -49.40 4.77 -24.81
C ALA A 36 -50.85 5.29 -24.80
N GLU A 37 -51.06 6.48 -25.38
CA GLU A 37 -52.35 7.18 -25.39
C GLU A 37 -53.32 6.58 -26.41
N PHE A 38 -54.54 6.27 -25.98
CA PHE A 38 -55.72 6.05 -26.81
C PHE A 38 -56.55 7.33 -26.88
N LYS A 39 -56.94 7.78 -28.08
CA LYS A 39 -57.73 9.00 -28.28
C LYS A 39 -59.20 8.67 -28.50
N LEU A 40 -59.96 8.67 -27.41
CA LEU A 40 -61.41 8.52 -27.46
C LEU A 40 -62.06 9.82 -27.94
N THR A 41 -62.87 9.75 -28.98
CA THR A 41 -63.61 10.87 -29.55
C THR A 41 -65.11 10.63 -29.43
N LEU A 42 -65.82 11.59 -28.82
CA LEU A 42 -67.27 11.63 -28.72
C LEU A 42 -67.78 12.77 -29.60
N LYS A 43 -68.68 12.44 -30.54
CA LYS A 43 -69.31 13.43 -31.43
C LYS A 43 -70.81 13.46 -31.18
N THR A 44 -71.39 14.65 -31.16
CA THR A 44 -72.86 14.80 -31.15
C THR A 44 -73.28 15.94 -32.06
N THR A 45 -74.39 15.75 -32.78
CA THR A 45 -74.97 16.77 -33.65
C THR A 45 -76.22 17.31 -32.99
N VAL A 46 -76.21 18.61 -32.68
CA VAL A 46 -77.27 19.28 -31.93
C VAL A 46 -77.67 20.58 -32.62
N ASP A 47 -78.86 21.07 -32.30
CA ASP A 47 -79.34 22.34 -32.84
C ASP A 47 -78.57 23.50 -32.19
N THR A 48 -78.50 24.65 -32.85
CA THR A 48 -77.64 25.78 -32.45
C THR A 48 -77.98 26.36 -31.07
N SER A 49 -79.19 26.12 -30.56
CA SER A 49 -79.65 26.54 -29.22
C SER A 49 -79.43 25.50 -28.11
N ALA A 50 -78.96 24.29 -28.46
CA ALA A 50 -78.85 23.19 -27.52
C ALA A 50 -77.64 23.35 -26.58
N LYS A 51 -77.83 23.02 -25.29
CA LYS A 51 -76.76 22.97 -24.29
C LYS A 51 -76.26 21.54 -24.13
N VAL A 52 -74.98 21.31 -24.43
CA VAL A 52 -74.32 19.99 -24.30
C VAL A 52 -73.27 20.03 -23.20
N VAL A 53 -73.31 19.05 -22.31
CA VAL A 53 -72.35 18.89 -21.21
C VAL A 53 -71.67 17.53 -21.33
N PHE A 54 -70.36 17.57 -21.62
CA PHE A 54 -69.48 16.41 -21.57
C PHE A 54 -68.93 16.23 -20.14
N PRO A 55 -68.83 15.01 -19.61
CA PRO A 55 -68.38 14.78 -18.25
C PRO A 55 -66.87 15.01 -18.09
N LYS A 56 -66.46 15.52 -16.92
CA LYS A 56 -65.05 15.65 -16.52
C LYS A 56 -64.69 14.44 -15.65
N LEU A 57 -64.19 13.38 -16.28
CA LEU A 57 -63.84 12.14 -15.61
C LEU A 57 -62.32 12.07 -15.43
N LYS A 58 -61.87 11.59 -14.27
CA LYS A 58 -60.45 11.25 -14.03
C LYS A 58 -60.10 9.88 -14.60
N ASN A 59 -61.04 8.93 -14.54
CA ASN A 59 -60.91 7.58 -15.07
C ASN A 59 -62.16 7.22 -15.90
N ILE A 60 -61.97 6.46 -16.98
CA ILE A 60 -63.06 5.89 -17.78
C ILE A 60 -62.88 4.37 -17.76
N GLY A 61 -63.68 3.70 -16.93
CA GLY A 61 -63.47 2.28 -16.63
C GLY A 61 -62.14 2.07 -15.91
N ALA A 62 -61.33 1.16 -16.42
CA ALA A 62 -59.99 0.87 -15.90
C ALA A 62 -58.89 1.78 -16.48
N LEU A 63 -59.20 2.63 -17.47
CA LEU A 63 -58.23 3.51 -18.10
C LEU A 63 -58.20 4.89 -17.44
N GLU A 64 -57.01 5.47 -17.30
CA GLU A 64 -56.78 6.80 -16.74
C GLU A 64 -56.90 7.89 -17.81
N VAL A 65 -57.59 8.99 -17.49
CA VAL A 65 -57.72 10.16 -18.38
C VAL A 65 -56.55 11.10 -18.18
N ILE A 66 -55.51 10.95 -18.99
CA ILE A 66 -54.32 11.81 -18.96
C ILE A 66 -54.56 13.18 -19.59
N ARG A 67 -55.52 13.30 -20.52
CA ARG A 67 -55.81 14.55 -21.24
C ARG A 67 -57.30 14.69 -21.53
N SER A 68 -57.83 15.89 -21.28
CA SER A 68 -59.20 16.28 -21.65
C SER A 68 -59.12 17.47 -22.61
N TYR A 69 -59.19 17.18 -23.91
CA TYR A 69 -59.02 18.19 -24.96
C TYR A 69 -60.21 19.18 -24.99
N PRO A 70 -60.04 20.42 -25.46
CA PRO A 70 -61.15 21.36 -25.62
C PRO A 70 -62.24 20.79 -26.56
N ILE A 71 -63.45 21.32 -26.45
CA ILE A 71 -64.56 20.91 -27.31
C ILE A 71 -64.41 21.63 -28.65
N ASP A 72 -64.28 20.88 -29.74
CA ASP A 72 -64.28 21.44 -31.09
C ASP A 72 -65.73 21.56 -31.59
N THR A 73 -66.05 22.66 -32.28
CA THR A 73 -67.39 22.91 -32.83
C THR A 73 -67.29 23.10 -34.34
N VAL A 74 -68.00 22.28 -35.09
CA VAL A 74 -68.10 22.38 -36.56
C VAL A 74 -69.55 22.69 -36.93
N LYS A 75 -69.78 23.80 -37.63
CA LYS A 75 -71.11 24.15 -38.13
C LYS A 75 -71.41 23.33 -39.39
N LYS A 76 -72.51 22.58 -39.38
CA LYS A 76 -72.98 21.78 -40.52
C LYS A 76 -74.43 22.17 -40.80
N ASN A 77 -74.63 23.06 -41.78
CA ASN A 77 -75.90 23.70 -42.09
C ASN A 77 -76.51 24.38 -40.83
N ASP A 78 -77.72 23.97 -40.42
CA ASP A 78 -78.46 24.51 -39.28
C ASP A 78 -78.15 23.83 -37.94
N ARG A 79 -77.11 22.99 -37.89
CA ARG A 79 -76.73 22.23 -36.69
C ARG A 79 -75.24 22.41 -36.34
N TYR A 80 -74.92 22.24 -35.07
CA TYR A 80 -73.54 22.16 -34.58
C TYR A 80 -73.16 20.70 -34.34
N GLU A 81 -72.03 20.30 -34.89
CA GLU A 81 -71.33 19.08 -34.52
C GLU A 81 -70.29 19.42 -33.44
N LEU A 82 -70.52 18.92 -32.23
CA LEU A 82 -69.61 19.09 -31.11
C LEU A 82 -68.75 17.84 -30.96
N ILE A 83 -67.44 18.02 -30.89
CA ILE A 83 -66.45 16.95 -30.82
C ILE A 83 -65.66 17.12 -29.52
N LYS A 84 -65.70 16.10 -28.66
CA LYS A 84 -64.92 16.04 -27.43
C LYS A 84 -63.93 14.88 -27.51
N LYS A 85 -62.66 15.14 -27.23
CA LYS A 85 -61.61 14.12 -27.17
C LYS A 85 -61.10 13.90 -25.75
N TYR A 86 -60.80 12.65 -25.42
CA TYR A 86 -60.13 12.23 -24.19
C TYR A 86 -58.91 11.38 -24.55
N GLY A 87 -57.77 11.70 -23.94
CA GLY A 87 -56.57 10.86 -23.98
C GLY A 87 -56.61 9.88 -22.81
N LEU A 88 -56.66 8.60 -23.12
CA LEU A 88 -56.75 7.50 -22.14
C LEU A 88 -55.45 6.70 -22.15
N THR A 89 -54.96 6.23 -21.00
CA THR A 89 -53.80 5.34 -20.92
C THR A 89 -54.01 4.22 -19.90
N GLN A 90 -53.15 3.21 -19.97
CA GLN A 90 -53.09 2.09 -19.04
C GLN A 90 -51.65 1.58 -18.91
N PHE A 91 -51.22 1.29 -17.68
CA PHE A 91 -49.86 0.86 -17.35
C PHE A 91 -49.68 -0.65 -17.22
N ASP A 92 -50.78 -1.40 -17.28
CA ASP A 92 -50.79 -2.86 -17.30
C ASP A 92 -51.20 -3.40 -18.69
N SER A 93 -50.56 -4.48 -19.14
CA SER A 93 -50.99 -5.17 -20.36
C SER A 93 -52.27 -5.96 -20.13
N GLY A 94 -53.20 -5.90 -21.08
CA GLY A 94 -54.46 -6.61 -20.99
C GLY A 94 -55.51 -6.05 -21.94
N ARG A 95 -56.68 -6.67 -21.96
CA ARG A 95 -57.86 -6.16 -22.68
C ARG A 95 -58.75 -5.40 -21.71
N TYR A 96 -59.08 -4.17 -22.07
CA TYR A 96 -59.87 -3.28 -21.23
C TYR A 96 -61.10 -2.78 -21.97
N THR A 97 -62.22 -2.69 -21.26
CA THR A 97 -63.46 -2.12 -21.78
C THR A 97 -63.57 -0.67 -21.35
N ILE A 98 -63.70 0.24 -22.33
CA ILE A 98 -64.10 1.63 -22.15
C ILE A 98 -65.62 1.63 -21.98
N PRO A 99 -66.16 1.85 -20.76
CA PRO A 99 -67.59 1.82 -20.52
C PRO A 99 -68.31 2.98 -21.22
N SER A 100 -69.63 2.82 -21.41
CA SER A 100 -70.50 3.89 -21.92
C SER A 100 -70.47 5.13 -21.02
N ILE A 101 -70.18 6.27 -21.62
CA ILE A 101 -70.07 7.58 -20.97
C ILE A 101 -71.40 8.32 -21.13
N LYS A 102 -71.87 8.98 -20.07
CA LYS A 102 -73.10 9.79 -20.07
C LYS A 102 -72.84 11.23 -20.49
N ILE A 103 -73.52 11.68 -21.54
CA ILE A 103 -73.49 13.06 -22.07
C ILE A 103 -74.87 13.67 -21.89
N LEU A 104 -74.97 14.90 -21.39
CA LEU A 104 -76.25 15.59 -21.22
C LEU A 104 -76.47 16.57 -22.38
N ILE A 105 -77.57 16.39 -23.12
CA ILE A 105 -78.01 17.31 -24.18
C ILE A 105 -79.36 17.86 -23.75
N ASN A 106 -79.47 19.17 -23.53
CA ASN A 106 -80.68 19.82 -23.00
C ASN A 106 -81.22 19.14 -21.73
N LYS A 107 -80.32 18.78 -20.81
CA LYS A 107 -80.59 18.04 -19.56
C LYS A 107 -81.08 16.60 -19.75
N LYS A 108 -81.21 16.09 -20.98
CA LYS A 108 -81.52 14.68 -21.27
C LYS A 108 -80.23 13.87 -21.41
N PRO A 109 -80.12 12.69 -20.76
CA PRO A 109 -78.93 11.87 -20.84
C PRO A 109 -78.89 11.00 -22.10
N PHE A 110 -77.73 11.00 -22.77
CA PHE A 110 -77.38 10.13 -23.87
C PHE A 110 -76.11 9.36 -23.53
N LEU A 111 -76.03 8.09 -23.92
CA LEU A 111 -74.88 7.23 -23.64
C LEU A 111 -74.01 7.09 -24.89
N SER A 112 -72.70 7.06 -24.68
CA SER A 112 -71.74 6.67 -25.71
C SER A 112 -71.72 5.15 -25.87
N ASP A 113 -71.22 4.69 -27.02
CA ASP A 113 -70.91 3.27 -27.21
C ASP A 113 -69.76 2.82 -26.28
N SER A 114 -69.83 1.55 -25.85
CA SER A 114 -68.77 0.85 -25.13
C SER A 114 -67.78 0.26 -26.12
N LEU A 115 -66.48 0.38 -25.85
CA LEU A 115 -65.40 -0.07 -26.75
C LEU A 115 -64.42 -0.98 -26.02
N LEU A 116 -63.93 -2.04 -26.69
CA LEU A 116 -62.88 -2.90 -26.17
C LEU A 116 -61.54 -2.50 -26.78
N VAL A 117 -60.52 -2.31 -25.96
CA VAL A 117 -59.15 -1.96 -26.37
C VAL A 117 -58.13 -2.96 -25.81
N ASP A 118 -57.04 -3.18 -26.55
CA ASP A 118 -55.96 -4.11 -26.22
C ASP A 118 -54.66 -3.36 -25.92
N VAL A 119 -54.14 -3.53 -24.71
CA VAL A 119 -52.89 -2.93 -24.24
C VAL A 119 -51.80 -3.99 -24.35
N ALA A 120 -51.01 -3.88 -25.42
CA ALA A 120 -49.93 -4.80 -25.73
C ALA A 120 -48.70 -4.54 -24.86
N ASN A 121 -48.11 -5.62 -24.35
CA ASN A 121 -46.83 -5.55 -23.67
C ASN A 121 -45.69 -5.18 -24.65
N VAL A 122 -44.64 -4.53 -24.15
CA VAL A 122 -43.42 -4.27 -24.90
C VAL A 122 -42.57 -5.54 -24.83
N LYS A 123 -42.26 -6.15 -25.98
CA LYS A 123 -41.32 -7.28 -26.01
C LYS A 123 -39.93 -6.77 -25.60
N VAL A 124 -39.45 -7.21 -24.43
CA VAL A 124 -38.03 -7.10 -24.06
C VAL A 124 -37.29 -8.22 -24.76
N ASP A 125 -36.41 -7.89 -25.70
CA ASP A 125 -35.59 -8.86 -26.40
C ASP A 125 -34.44 -9.29 -25.49
N THR A 126 -34.66 -10.35 -24.71
CA THR A 126 -33.67 -10.89 -23.76
C THR A 126 -32.63 -11.79 -24.44
N LEU A 127 -32.72 -12.04 -25.75
CA LEU A 127 -31.82 -12.92 -26.48
C LEU A 127 -30.56 -12.22 -27.04
N GLN A 128 -30.49 -10.88 -26.98
CA GLN A 128 -29.27 -10.13 -27.36
C GLN A 128 -28.39 -9.72 -26.17
N GLN A 129 -28.81 -10.00 -24.93
CA GLN A 129 -27.93 -9.83 -23.78
C GLN A 129 -27.05 -11.07 -23.63
N LYS A 130 -25.75 -10.94 -23.92
CA LYS A 130 -24.75 -11.94 -23.51
C LYS A 130 -24.90 -12.15 -22.01
N MET A 131 -25.25 -13.37 -21.59
CA MET A 131 -25.07 -13.78 -20.20
C MET A 131 -23.58 -13.73 -19.91
N TYR A 132 -23.16 -12.77 -19.09
CA TYR A 132 -21.81 -12.74 -18.55
C TYR A 132 -21.71 -13.79 -17.45
N ASP A 133 -20.58 -14.49 -17.42
CA ASP A 133 -20.28 -15.45 -16.37
C ASP A 133 -20.24 -14.77 -14.99
N ILE A 134 -20.38 -15.54 -13.92
CA ILE A 134 -20.19 -15.01 -12.56
C ILE A 134 -18.78 -14.45 -12.51
N LYS A 135 -18.63 -13.15 -12.25
CA LYS A 135 -17.31 -12.52 -12.13
C LYS A 135 -16.48 -13.32 -11.12
N ASP A 136 -15.33 -13.81 -11.57
CA ASP A 136 -14.35 -14.42 -10.67
C ASP A 136 -14.06 -13.49 -9.50
N ILE A 137 -13.85 -14.07 -8.32
CA ILE A 137 -13.30 -13.34 -7.18
C ILE A 137 -11.98 -12.77 -7.67
N VAL A 138 -11.93 -11.45 -7.87
CA VAL A 138 -10.70 -10.75 -8.21
C VAL A 138 -9.71 -11.14 -7.13
N PRO A 139 -8.62 -11.87 -7.45
CA PRO A 139 -7.60 -12.10 -6.46
C PRO A 139 -7.09 -10.72 -6.09
N VAL A 140 -7.37 -10.31 -4.85
CA VAL A 140 -6.72 -9.14 -4.27
C VAL A 140 -5.23 -9.45 -4.39
N GLU A 141 -4.55 -8.75 -5.29
CA GLU A 141 -3.10 -8.75 -5.31
C GLU A 141 -2.71 -8.35 -3.90
N ASN A 142 -2.17 -9.30 -3.12
CA ASN A 142 -1.83 -9.07 -1.73
C ASN A 142 -0.94 -7.82 -1.67
N THR A 143 -1.54 -6.71 -1.26
CA THR A 143 -0.90 -5.42 -0.97
C THR A 143 -0.14 -5.49 0.34
N THR A 144 0.36 -6.67 0.74
CA THR A 144 1.55 -6.73 1.56
C THR A 144 2.63 -6.12 0.69
N GLY A 145 2.84 -4.81 0.84
CA GLY A 145 3.77 -4.02 0.04
C GLY A 145 5.12 -4.69 -0.08
N ASN A 146 5.94 -4.26 -1.02
CA ASN A 146 7.24 -4.86 -1.31
C ASN A 146 8.29 -4.77 -0.15
N TRP A 147 7.86 -4.70 1.11
CA TRP A 147 8.65 -4.80 2.35
C TRP A 147 9.67 -5.94 2.31
N TRP A 148 9.32 -7.08 1.71
CA TRP A 148 10.23 -8.22 1.54
C TRP A 148 11.43 -7.90 0.65
N LYS A 149 11.30 -7.02 -0.35
CA LYS A 149 12.42 -6.56 -1.19
C LYS A 149 13.40 -5.70 -0.39
N TYR A 150 12.89 -4.89 0.53
CA TYR A 150 13.72 -4.11 1.45
C TYR A 150 14.40 -5.01 2.50
N LEU A 151 13.71 -6.02 3.01
CA LEU A 151 14.30 -7.04 3.89
C LEU A 151 15.40 -7.83 3.17
N LEU A 152 15.17 -8.21 1.90
CA LEU A 152 16.17 -8.89 1.07
C LEU A 152 17.40 -8.01 0.83
N ALA A 153 17.23 -6.72 0.54
CA ALA A 153 18.33 -5.76 0.39
C ALA A 153 19.14 -5.63 1.70
N LEU A 154 18.47 -5.57 2.86
CA LEU A 154 19.12 -5.54 4.17
C LEU A 154 19.95 -6.81 4.41
N VAL A 155 19.40 -7.99 4.10
CA VAL A 155 20.10 -9.28 4.25
C VAL A 155 21.34 -9.35 3.35
N ILE A 156 21.25 -8.86 2.11
CA ILE A 156 22.40 -8.81 1.19
C ILE A 156 23.50 -7.90 1.74
N ILE A 157 23.16 -6.72 2.26
CA ILE A 157 24.12 -5.79 2.86
C ILE A 157 24.81 -6.44 4.08
N LEU A 158 24.04 -7.08 4.98
CA LEU A 158 24.59 -7.79 6.14
C LEU A 158 25.49 -8.96 5.71
N GLY A 159 25.13 -9.68 4.64
CA GLY A 159 25.94 -10.74 4.06
C GLY A 159 27.30 -10.25 3.54
N ILE A 160 27.31 -9.10 2.83
CA ILE A 160 28.55 -8.48 2.34
C ILE A 160 29.43 -8.03 3.52
N VAL A 161 28.85 -7.39 4.54
CA VAL A 161 29.59 -6.98 5.74
C VAL A 161 30.19 -8.18 6.48
N ALA A 162 29.43 -9.27 6.62
CA ALA A 162 29.90 -10.51 7.24
C ALA A 162 31.04 -11.16 6.43
N LEU A 163 30.92 -11.21 5.10
CA LEU A 163 31.97 -11.74 4.21
C LEU A 163 33.26 -10.91 4.30
N VAL A 164 33.17 -9.58 4.28
CA VAL A 164 34.32 -8.68 4.45
C VAL A 164 34.96 -8.88 5.82
N TYR A 165 34.17 -9.02 6.88
CA TYR A 165 34.67 -9.29 8.23
C TYR A 165 35.43 -10.63 8.32
N ILE A 166 34.87 -11.70 7.76
CA ILE A 166 35.50 -13.03 7.73
C ILE A 166 36.79 -13.01 6.91
N TYR A 167 36.78 -12.35 5.74
CA TYR A 167 37.95 -12.22 4.88
C TYR A 167 39.11 -11.51 5.60
N ILE A 168 38.85 -10.37 6.25
CA ILE A 168 39.86 -9.63 7.03
C ILE A 168 40.38 -10.49 8.21
N LYS A 169 39.49 -11.19 8.92
CA LYS A 169 39.85 -12.05 10.06
C LYS A 169 40.75 -13.21 9.65
N LYS A 170 40.52 -13.81 8.47
CA LYS A 170 41.28 -14.97 7.98
C LYS A 170 42.69 -14.59 7.53
N HIS A 171 42.88 -13.40 6.95
CA HIS A 171 44.19 -12.96 6.44
C HIS A 171 45.10 -12.31 7.49
N GLN A 172 44.59 -11.87 8.65
CA GLN A 172 45.42 -11.22 9.68
C GLN A 172 46.03 -12.18 10.72
N LYS A 173 45.50 -13.41 10.89
CA LYS A 173 46.08 -14.38 11.85
C LYS A 173 47.47 -14.87 11.45
N LYS A 174 47.79 -14.90 10.16
CA LYS A 174 49.08 -15.41 9.65
C LYS A 174 50.28 -14.48 9.90
N LYS A 175 50.09 -13.26 10.41
CA LYS A 175 51.15 -12.24 10.44
C LYS A 175 51.62 -11.84 11.85
N ILE A 176 51.11 -12.45 12.92
CA ILE A 176 51.34 -12.02 14.31
C ILE A 176 52.04 -13.09 15.19
N GLU A 177 52.34 -14.27 14.65
CA GLU A 177 53.13 -15.29 15.36
C GLU A 177 54.59 -15.22 14.92
N GLU A 178 55.28 -14.13 15.24
CA GLU A 178 56.73 -14.20 15.48
C GLU A 178 56.88 -14.57 16.96
N GLU A 179 57.31 -15.80 17.25
CA GLU A 179 57.58 -16.26 18.62
C GLU A 179 58.72 -15.41 19.21
N ILE A 180 58.38 -14.54 20.16
CA ILE A 180 59.36 -13.70 20.87
C ILE A 180 60.06 -14.58 21.92
N PHE A 181 61.27 -15.06 21.63
CA PHE A 181 62.11 -15.76 22.61
C PHE A 181 62.66 -14.76 23.65
N LYS A 182 62.61 -15.09 24.95
CA LYS A 182 63.06 -14.18 26.02
C LYS A 182 64.56 -14.26 26.28
N THR A 183 65.20 -15.41 26.05
CA THR A 183 66.65 -15.60 26.31
C THR A 183 67.35 -16.44 25.22
N PRO A 184 68.68 -16.28 25.01
CA PRO A 184 69.45 -17.09 24.06
C PRO A 184 69.40 -18.60 24.35
N ILE A 185 69.34 -19.00 25.63
CA ILE A 185 69.25 -20.41 26.04
C ILE A 185 67.88 -21.03 25.71
N GLU A 186 66.79 -20.29 25.89
CA GLU A 186 65.45 -20.72 25.50
C GLU A 186 65.36 -20.91 23.97
N LYS A 187 65.92 -19.96 23.22
CA LYS A 187 66.00 -20.01 21.75
C LYS A 187 66.78 -21.26 21.30
N ALA A 188 67.98 -21.47 21.83
CA ALA A 188 68.82 -22.62 21.47
C ALA A 188 68.15 -23.96 21.84
N THR A 189 67.53 -24.07 23.01
CA THR A 189 66.84 -25.29 23.46
C THR A 189 65.61 -25.58 22.60
N SER A 190 64.82 -24.56 22.27
CA SER A 190 63.67 -24.69 21.37
C SER A 190 64.10 -25.15 19.97
N LEU A 191 65.16 -24.53 19.43
CA LEU A 191 65.70 -24.90 18.12
C LEU A 191 66.26 -26.33 18.10
N LEU A 192 66.97 -26.78 19.15
CA LEU A 192 67.44 -28.16 19.28
C LEU A 192 66.27 -29.17 19.33
N ASN A 193 65.18 -28.83 20.03
CA ASN A 193 63.99 -29.68 20.09
C ASN A 193 63.24 -29.71 18.75
N ASN A 194 63.19 -28.58 18.04
CA ASN A 194 62.60 -28.52 16.71
C ASN A 194 63.45 -29.27 15.67
N LEU A 195 64.79 -29.24 15.80
CA LEU A 195 65.69 -30.02 14.96
C LEU A 195 65.43 -31.53 15.08
N GLU A 196 65.23 -32.04 16.30
CA GLU A 196 64.85 -33.44 16.52
C GLU A 196 63.50 -33.79 15.86
N LYS A 197 62.49 -32.92 16.01
CA LYS A 197 61.16 -33.13 15.40
C LYS A 197 61.18 -33.16 13.87
N LYS A 198 62.20 -32.57 13.23
CA LYS A 198 62.33 -32.60 11.76
C LYS A 198 62.76 -33.98 11.24
N GLU A 199 63.34 -34.83 12.10
CA GLU A 199 63.80 -36.18 11.78
C GLU A 199 64.72 -36.23 10.53
N LEU A 200 65.59 -35.22 10.39
CA LEU A 200 66.38 -35.02 9.17
C LEU A 200 67.36 -36.17 8.90
N TRP A 201 68.06 -36.65 9.93
CA TRP A 201 69.03 -37.73 9.75
C TRP A 201 68.34 -39.07 9.49
N GLN A 202 67.15 -39.32 10.07
CA GLN A 202 66.32 -40.49 9.77
C GLN A 202 65.81 -40.49 8.32
N LYS A 203 65.64 -39.31 7.72
CA LYS A 203 65.28 -39.11 6.30
C LYS A 203 66.48 -39.19 5.36
N GLY A 204 67.68 -39.48 5.88
CA GLY A 204 68.93 -39.53 5.11
C GLY A 204 69.58 -38.17 4.86
N GLU A 205 69.03 -37.07 5.40
CA GLU A 205 69.54 -35.71 5.27
C GLU A 205 70.56 -35.35 6.36
N ILE A 206 71.54 -36.24 6.57
CA ILE A 206 72.55 -36.12 7.64
C ILE A 206 73.33 -34.80 7.56
N LYS A 207 73.63 -34.33 6.33
CA LYS A 207 74.32 -33.04 6.12
C LYS A 207 73.50 -31.84 6.59
N ALA A 208 72.18 -31.84 6.34
CA ALA A 208 71.30 -30.77 6.78
C ALA A 208 71.18 -30.76 8.31
N TYR A 209 71.06 -31.94 8.91
CA TYR A 209 71.03 -32.10 10.36
C TYR A 209 72.28 -31.51 11.04
N TYR A 210 73.49 -31.90 10.60
CA TYR A 210 74.73 -31.35 11.15
C TYR A 210 74.95 -29.87 10.80
N SER A 211 74.33 -29.35 9.73
CA SER A 211 74.35 -27.91 9.45
C SER A 211 73.53 -27.14 10.48
N GLU A 212 72.26 -27.52 10.65
CA GLU A 212 71.41 -26.88 11.66
C GLU A 212 71.94 -27.08 13.08
N LEU A 213 72.47 -28.26 13.43
CA LEU A 213 72.99 -28.55 14.77
C LEU A 213 74.15 -27.62 15.15
N THR A 214 75.12 -27.42 14.24
CA THR A 214 76.22 -26.50 14.51
C THR A 214 75.78 -25.05 14.46
N ASP A 215 74.80 -24.72 13.62
CA ASP A 215 74.31 -23.35 13.52
C ASP A 215 73.60 -22.95 14.82
N ILE A 216 72.86 -23.86 15.44
CA ILE A 216 72.26 -23.62 16.76
C ILE A 216 73.34 -23.37 17.81
N ALA A 217 74.39 -24.21 17.84
CA ALA A 217 75.50 -24.05 18.79
C ALA A 217 76.27 -22.74 18.58
N ARG A 218 76.60 -22.39 17.33
CA ARG A 218 77.30 -21.15 16.98
C ARG A 218 76.45 -19.92 17.28
N ASN A 219 75.15 -19.93 16.95
CA ASN A 219 74.24 -18.82 17.24
C ASN A 219 74.16 -18.57 18.74
N TYR A 220 74.04 -19.64 19.53
CA TYR A 220 74.03 -19.53 20.98
C TYR A 220 75.34 -18.93 21.51
N ILE A 221 76.49 -19.43 21.06
CA ILE A 221 77.80 -18.92 21.48
C ILE A 221 77.97 -17.44 21.10
N GLU A 222 77.51 -17.04 19.92
CA GLU A 222 77.59 -15.66 19.45
C GLU A 222 76.67 -14.72 20.23
N GLU A 223 75.42 -15.12 20.48
CA GLU A 223 74.46 -14.33 21.25
C GLU A 223 74.79 -14.26 22.75
N ALA A 224 75.27 -15.35 23.36
CA ALA A 224 75.50 -15.43 24.81
C ALA A 224 76.93 -15.06 25.23
N ILE A 225 77.94 -15.40 24.42
CA ILE A 225 79.36 -15.18 24.76
C ILE A 225 79.95 -14.00 23.98
N GLU A 226 79.24 -13.49 22.97
CA GLU A 226 79.61 -12.32 22.15
C GLU A 226 80.95 -12.50 21.43
N ILE A 227 81.17 -13.70 20.89
CA ILE A 227 82.27 -13.99 19.98
C ILE A 227 81.70 -14.31 18.59
N PRO A 228 82.36 -13.90 17.48
CA PRO A 228 81.83 -14.07 16.12
C PRO A 228 81.88 -15.55 15.68
N ALA A 229 80.98 -16.37 16.21
CA ALA A 229 81.03 -17.81 16.06
C ALA A 229 80.55 -18.29 14.69
N MET A 230 79.66 -17.54 14.02
CA MET A 230 79.25 -17.85 12.65
C MET A 230 80.34 -17.63 11.61
N GLU A 231 81.16 -16.61 11.82
CA GLU A 231 82.21 -16.22 10.88
C GLU A 231 83.56 -16.92 11.14
N SER A 232 83.70 -17.59 12.29
CA SER A 232 84.92 -18.29 12.68
C SER A 232 84.99 -19.72 12.16
N THR A 233 86.16 -20.18 11.76
CA THR A 233 86.41 -21.63 11.56
C THR A 233 86.28 -22.39 12.88
N THR A 234 86.13 -23.73 12.84
CA THR A 234 86.05 -24.56 14.05
C THR A 234 87.25 -24.36 14.98
N SER A 235 88.47 -24.24 14.44
CA SER A 235 89.68 -23.98 15.24
C SER A 235 89.70 -22.59 15.87
N GLU A 236 89.31 -21.55 15.11
CA GLU A 236 89.23 -20.17 15.60
C GLU A 236 88.15 -20.02 16.68
N LEU A 237 87.00 -20.67 16.51
CA LEU A 237 85.91 -20.66 17.51
C LEU A 237 86.38 -21.23 18.85
N ILE A 238 87.09 -22.35 18.84
CA ILE A 238 87.61 -22.97 20.07
C ILE A 238 88.67 -22.10 20.74
N LEU A 239 89.56 -21.46 19.97
CA LEU A 239 90.54 -20.51 20.50
C LEU A 239 89.85 -19.26 21.08
N GLY A 240 88.87 -18.70 20.37
CA GLY A 240 88.06 -17.56 20.80
C GLY A 240 87.28 -17.86 22.08
N LEU A 241 86.70 -19.04 22.19
CA LEU A 241 85.98 -19.50 23.38
C LEU A 241 86.91 -19.66 24.59
N ARG A 242 88.13 -20.21 24.41
CA ARG A 242 89.14 -20.30 25.47
C ARG A 242 89.59 -18.92 25.95
N ALA A 243 89.83 -17.99 25.02
CA ALA A 243 90.19 -16.62 25.35
C ALA A 243 89.05 -15.89 26.09
N ALA A 244 87.81 -16.07 25.64
CA ALA A 244 86.62 -15.51 26.28
C ALA A 244 86.41 -16.07 27.69
N SER A 245 86.64 -17.37 27.90
CA SER A 245 86.56 -18.01 29.23
C SER A 245 87.49 -17.35 30.24
N VAL A 246 88.74 -17.06 29.86
CA VAL A 246 89.72 -16.39 30.74
C VAL A 246 89.32 -14.94 30.99
N LYS A 247 88.93 -14.21 29.93
CA LYS A 247 88.58 -12.78 30.01
C LYS A 247 87.31 -12.52 30.82
N LYS A 248 86.26 -13.33 30.62
CA LYS A 248 84.95 -13.21 31.28
C LYS A 248 84.87 -14.00 32.60
N LYS A 249 86.00 -14.54 33.09
CA LYS A 249 86.10 -15.35 34.33
C LYS A 249 85.09 -16.51 34.40
N MET A 250 84.81 -17.14 33.26
CA MET A 250 83.83 -18.22 33.17
C MET A 250 84.43 -19.52 33.72
N THR A 251 83.66 -20.27 34.50
CA THR A 251 84.06 -21.60 34.96
C THR A 251 83.75 -22.66 33.88
N LEU A 252 84.54 -22.68 32.80
CA LEU A 252 84.42 -23.75 31.79
C LEU A 252 85.23 -24.98 32.19
N SER A 253 84.62 -26.16 32.08
CA SER A 253 85.34 -27.43 32.12
C SER A 253 86.09 -27.63 30.79
N GLN A 254 87.36 -28.05 30.88
CA GLN A 254 88.16 -28.44 29.72
C GLN A 254 87.45 -29.53 28.88
N GLU A 255 86.74 -30.43 29.55
CA GLU A 255 85.93 -31.48 28.92
C GLU A 255 84.83 -30.92 28.01
N THR A 256 84.21 -29.80 28.40
CA THR A 256 83.13 -29.16 27.62
C THR A 256 83.66 -28.59 26.31
N ILE A 257 84.84 -27.96 26.34
CA ILE A 257 85.48 -27.40 25.15
C ILE A 257 85.90 -28.52 24.20
N GLU A 258 86.48 -29.60 24.73
CA GLU A 258 86.92 -30.75 23.94
C GLU A 258 85.75 -31.50 23.30
N ASN A 259 84.63 -31.65 24.02
CA ASN A 259 83.42 -32.25 23.48
C ASN A 259 82.82 -31.39 22.36
N LEU A 260 82.74 -30.07 22.55
CA LEU A 260 82.28 -29.14 21.52
C LEU A 260 83.19 -29.18 20.28
N GLU A 261 84.51 -29.14 20.47
CA GLU A 261 85.49 -29.24 19.38
C GLU A 261 85.35 -30.53 18.59
N ARG A 262 85.13 -31.66 19.27
CA ARG A 262 84.96 -32.97 18.64
C ARG A 262 83.71 -33.01 17.76
N VAL A 263 82.58 -32.51 18.25
CA VAL A 263 81.33 -32.49 17.48
C VAL A 263 81.43 -31.53 16.29
N LEU A 264 82.03 -30.35 16.46
CA LEU A 264 82.22 -29.41 15.35
C LEU A 264 83.15 -29.98 14.26
N LYS A 265 84.23 -30.66 14.63
CA LYS A 265 85.11 -31.36 13.67
C LYS A 265 84.38 -32.50 12.95
N GLN A 266 83.56 -33.27 13.68
CA GLN A 266 82.74 -34.31 13.08
C GLN A 266 81.73 -33.72 12.08
N ALA A 267 81.09 -32.60 12.44
CA ALA A 267 80.19 -31.88 11.55
C ALA A 267 80.91 -31.38 10.28
N ASP A 268 82.14 -30.90 10.40
CA ASP A 268 82.95 -30.50 9.24
C ASP A 268 83.26 -31.69 8.31
N LEU A 269 83.57 -32.87 8.88
CA LEU A 269 83.75 -34.11 8.11
C LEU A 269 82.46 -34.53 7.39
N VAL A 270 81.30 -34.38 8.03
CA VAL A 270 79.99 -34.66 7.39
C VAL A 270 79.70 -33.67 6.26
N LYS A 271 79.92 -32.37 6.49
CA LYS A 271 79.59 -31.30 5.55
C LYS A 271 80.48 -31.28 4.30
N PHE A 272 81.78 -31.50 4.49
CA PHE A 272 82.80 -31.32 3.45
C PHE A 272 83.41 -32.63 2.96
N ALA A 273 83.63 -33.60 3.85
CA ALA A 273 84.21 -34.91 3.49
C ALA A 273 83.16 -36.00 3.22
N LYS A 274 81.86 -35.67 3.26
CA LYS A 274 80.72 -36.60 3.07
C LYS A 274 80.78 -37.82 4.00
N SER A 275 81.35 -37.66 5.19
CA SER A 275 81.34 -38.69 6.23
C SER A 275 79.90 -39.03 6.63
N LYS A 276 79.64 -40.30 6.94
CA LYS A 276 78.34 -40.80 7.42
C LYS A 276 78.54 -41.44 8.81
N PRO A 277 78.33 -40.69 9.89
CA PRO A 277 78.38 -41.20 11.24
C PRO A 277 77.27 -42.22 11.46
N LEU A 278 77.46 -43.11 12.44
CA LEU A 278 76.45 -44.07 12.84
C LEU A 278 75.36 -43.37 13.68
N ASP A 279 74.13 -43.88 13.67
CA ASP A 279 72.97 -43.25 14.34
C ASP A 279 73.22 -42.92 15.83
N PHE A 280 73.98 -43.77 16.52
CA PHE A 280 74.35 -43.54 17.91
C PHE A 280 75.31 -42.34 18.06
N GLU A 281 76.23 -42.13 17.10
CA GLU A 281 77.16 -41.00 17.10
C GLU A 281 76.42 -39.69 16.86
N ILE A 282 75.43 -39.68 15.97
CA ILE A 282 74.57 -38.50 15.70
C ILE A 282 73.83 -38.06 16.97
N THR A 283 73.24 -39.04 17.67
CA THR A 283 72.50 -38.80 18.92
C THR A 283 73.45 -38.34 20.03
N GLU A 284 74.64 -38.95 20.13
CA GLU A 284 75.66 -38.57 21.11
C GLU A 284 76.19 -37.15 20.87
N ASP A 285 76.44 -36.79 19.62
CA ASP A 285 76.90 -35.47 19.20
C ASP A 285 75.89 -34.37 19.56
N ARG A 286 74.60 -34.62 19.33
CA ARG A 286 73.53 -33.69 19.75
C ARG A 286 73.47 -33.54 21.26
N ASN A 287 73.61 -34.62 22.01
CA ASN A 287 73.63 -34.57 23.48
C ASN A 287 74.87 -33.83 24.00
N LYS A 288 76.03 -33.99 23.35
CA LYS A 288 77.24 -33.22 23.65
C LYS A 288 77.03 -31.73 23.40
N ILE A 289 76.39 -31.34 22.29
CA ILE A 289 76.07 -29.94 22.00
C ILE A 289 75.07 -29.36 23.01
N GLN A 290 73.99 -30.08 23.33
CA GLN A 290 73.02 -29.64 24.34
C GLN A 290 73.69 -29.46 25.70
N LYS A 291 74.51 -30.42 26.12
CA LYS A 291 75.27 -30.34 27.38
C LYS A 291 76.25 -29.17 27.37
N ALA A 292 76.94 -28.95 26.24
CA ALA A 292 77.86 -27.83 26.09
C ALA A 292 77.14 -26.49 26.22
N ILE A 293 76.02 -26.28 25.52
CA ILE A 293 75.19 -25.07 25.63
C ILE A 293 74.74 -24.84 27.07
N LEU A 294 74.23 -25.87 27.76
CA LEU A 294 73.79 -25.76 29.15
C LEU A 294 74.92 -25.45 30.14
N THR A 295 76.10 -26.02 29.93
CA THR A 295 77.27 -25.75 30.78
C THR A 295 77.84 -24.36 30.51
N LEU A 296 77.87 -23.93 29.25
CA LEU A 296 78.27 -22.58 28.87
C LEU A 296 77.37 -21.54 29.52
N ASP A 297 76.05 -21.72 29.45
CA ASP A 297 75.07 -20.82 30.06
C ASP A 297 75.30 -20.62 31.56
N LYS A 298 75.47 -21.73 32.28
CA LYS A 298 75.72 -21.73 33.73
C LYS A 298 77.06 -21.11 34.13
N SER A 299 78.01 -21.05 33.20
CA SER A 299 79.36 -20.54 33.44
C SER A 299 79.50 -19.04 33.20
N ILE A 300 78.48 -18.38 32.64
CA ILE A 300 78.44 -16.93 32.46
C ILE A 300 78.05 -16.31 33.83
N PRO A 301 78.88 -15.43 34.42
CA PRO A 301 78.51 -14.74 35.65
C PRO A 301 77.29 -13.85 35.39
N VAL A 302 76.20 -14.11 36.10
CA VAL A 302 74.94 -13.36 35.98
C VAL A 302 75.09 -12.02 36.68
N GLU A 303 75.19 -10.92 35.93
CA GLU A 303 74.85 -9.59 36.44
C GLU A 303 73.33 -9.50 36.49
N VAL A 304 72.75 -9.52 37.69
CA VAL A 304 71.29 -9.45 37.90
C VAL A 304 70.82 -8.02 37.58
N PRO A 305 70.05 -7.77 36.51
CA PRO A 305 69.33 -6.52 36.35
C PRO A 305 68.14 -6.53 37.32
N VAL A 306 67.84 -5.39 37.95
CA VAL A 306 66.74 -5.26 38.92
C VAL A 306 65.40 -5.66 38.26
N GLU A 307 64.72 -6.68 38.81
CA GLU A 307 63.47 -7.26 38.26
C GLU A 307 62.39 -6.21 37.98
N GLU A 308 62.36 -5.10 38.71
CA GLU A 308 61.38 -4.01 38.53
C GLU A 308 61.47 -3.36 37.15
N ASP A 309 62.66 -3.14 36.61
CA ASP A 309 62.85 -2.42 35.34
C ASP A 309 62.41 -3.25 34.12
N VAL A 310 62.56 -4.57 34.20
CA VAL A 310 62.13 -5.50 33.16
C VAL A 310 60.59 -5.63 33.16
N LEU A 311 59.99 -5.78 34.34
CA LEU A 311 58.54 -5.86 34.49
C LEU A 311 57.83 -4.56 34.06
N LEU A 312 58.40 -3.39 34.40
CA LEU A 312 57.88 -2.08 33.96
C LEU A 312 57.88 -1.95 32.44
N ASN A 313 58.95 -2.36 31.77
CA ASN A 313 59.06 -2.33 30.31
C ASN A 313 58.07 -3.28 29.62
N GLU A 314 57.88 -4.50 30.15
CA GLU A 314 56.88 -5.45 29.63
C GLU A 314 55.45 -4.90 29.76
N VAL A 315 55.10 -4.31 30.92
CA VAL A 315 53.77 -3.71 31.17
C VAL A 315 53.52 -2.51 30.27
N GLN A 316 54.51 -1.64 30.07
CA GLN A 316 54.41 -0.50 29.15
C GLN A 316 54.16 -0.96 27.71
N ARG A 317 54.89 -1.99 27.23
CA ARG A 317 54.71 -2.55 25.89
C ARG A 317 53.32 -3.17 25.71
N GLN A 318 52.82 -3.92 26.69
CA GLN A 318 51.47 -4.49 26.65
C GLN A 318 50.39 -3.39 26.62
N ASN A 319 50.56 -2.31 27.38
CA ASN A 319 49.65 -1.17 27.37
C ASN A 319 49.66 -0.45 26.01
N GLN A 320 50.82 -0.27 25.38
CA GLN A 320 50.92 0.30 24.03
C GLN A 320 50.18 -0.57 23.00
N ILE A 321 50.34 -1.90 23.05
CA ILE A 321 49.63 -2.84 22.17
C ILE A 321 48.11 -2.74 22.40
N ARG A 322 47.64 -2.71 23.65
CA ARG A 322 46.21 -2.53 23.97
C ARG A 322 45.65 -1.22 23.42
N ILE A 323 46.41 -0.12 23.55
CA ILE A 323 46.02 1.19 23.01
C ILE A 323 45.92 1.13 21.48
N GLN A 324 46.90 0.52 20.80
CA GLN A 324 46.87 0.35 19.34
C GLN A 324 45.69 -0.51 18.88
N LEU A 325 45.40 -1.62 19.56
CA LEU A 325 44.24 -2.48 19.27
C LEU A 325 42.92 -1.73 19.47
N LYS A 326 42.80 -0.91 20.53
CA LYS A 326 41.62 -0.05 20.74
C LYS A 326 41.46 0.96 19.62
N LYS A 327 42.54 1.65 19.20
CA LYS A 327 42.53 2.59 18.07
C LYS A 327 42.12 1.91 16.75
N GLN A 328 42.66 0.71 16.47
CA GLN A 328 42.27 -0.06 15.28
C GLN A 328 40.80 -0.47 15.32
N ARG A 329 40.28 -0.90 16.48
CA ARG A 329 38.87 -1.24 16.66
C ARG A 329 37.97 -0.03 16.44
N GLN A 330 38.29 1.12 17.04
CA GLN A 330 37.56 2.37 16.83
C GLN A 330 37.57 2.80 15.37
N LYS A 331 38.72 2.76 14.69
CA LYS A 331 38.82 3.07 13.26
C LYS A 331 37.91 2.18 12.41
N ARG A 332 37.85 0.88 12.71
CA ARG A 332 36.94 -0.06 12.01
C ARG A 332 35.47 0.28 12.24
N ILE A 333 35.10 0.62 13.48
CA ILE A 333 33.72 1.02 13.83
C ILE A 333 33.35 2.32 13.10
N VAL A 334 34.23 3.32 13.10
CA VAL A 334 34.01 4.59 12.40
C VAL A 334 33.85 4.35 10.90
N ILE A 335 34.74 3.58 10.27
CA ILE A 335 34.62 3.26 8.83
C ILE A 335 33.30 2.53 8.53
N ALA A 336 32.92 1.55 9.35
CA ALA A 336 31.66 0.83 9.16
C ALA A 336 30.44 1.74 9.31
N LEU A 337 30.43 2.62 10.33
CA LEU A 337 29.38 3.61 10.53
C LEU A 337 29.32 4.62 9.39
N SER A 338 30.47 5.10 8.89
CA SER A 338 30.54 6.01 7.75
C SER A 338 30.01 5.36 6.47
N LEU A 339 30.38 4.11 6.19
CA LEU A 339 29.85 3.34 5.05
C LEU A 339 28.35 3.11 5.14
N PHE A 340 27.86 2.75 6.34
CA PHE A 340 26.43 2.58 6.58
C PHE A 340 25.65 3.88 6.37
N LEU A 341 26.13 4.99 6.96
CA LEU A 341 25.51 6.30 6.81
C LEU A 341 25.53 6.76 5.35
N PHE A 342 26.64 6.55 4.64
CA PHE A 342 26.75 6.85 3.21
C PHE A 342 25.74 6.06 2.37
N LEU A 343 25.61 4.75 2.60
CA LEU A 343 24.61 3.90 1.92
C LEU A 343 23.18 4.36 2.21
N LEU A 344 22.87 4.68 3.46
CA LEU A 344 21.56 5.18 3.87
C LEU A 344 21.24 6.53 3.20
N VAL A 345 22.19 7.45 3.12
CA VAL A 345 22.01 8.74 2.44
C VAL A 345 21.90 8.55 0.92
N ALA A 346 22.72 7.71 0.31
CA ALA A 346 22.69 7.44 -1.13
C ALA A 346 21.35 6.81 -1.55
N THR A 347 20.86 5.83 -0.79
CA THR A 347 19.58 5.16 -1.07
C THR A 347 18.40 6.10 -0.88
N THR A 348 18.33 6.86 0.22
CA THR A 348 17.26 7.85 0.42
C THR A 348 17.26 8.92 -0.68
N THR A 349 18.44 9.42 -1.05
CA THR A 349 18.59 10.40 -2.14
C THR A 349 18.12 9.83 -3.49
N PHE A 350 18.46 8.58 -3.80
CA PHE A 350 18.01 7.91 -5.02
C PHE A 350 16.48 7.84 -5.12
N PHE A 351 15.80 7.48 -4.03
CA PHE A 351 14.34 7.42 -4.02
C PHE A 351 13.69 8.81 -4.11
N ILE A 352 14.28 9.84 -3.46
CA ILE A 352 13.79 11.22 -3.59
C ILE A 352 13.89 11.71 -5.05
N ILE A 353 15.01 11.46 -5.73
CA ILE A 353 15.21 11.88 -7.12
C ILE A 353 14.28 11.14 -8.09
N THR A 354 14.09 9.84 -7.89
CA THR A 354 13.37 8.98 -8.85
C THR A 354 11.86 8.92 -8.64
N LYS A 355 11.40 9.04 -7.39
CA LYS A 355 9.99 8.86 -6.99
C LYS A 355 9.39 10.07 -6.29
N GLY A 356 10.21 11.08 -5.94
CA GLY A 356 9.78 12.24 -5.18
C GLY A 356 9.84 12.02 -3.67
N PHE A 357 9.85 13.13 -2.93
CA PHE A 357 9.87 13.11 -1.46
C PHE A 357 8.57 12.53 -0.88
N ASP A 358 7.43 12.88 -1.46
CA ASP A 358 6.11 12.44 -0.98
C ASP A 358 5.98 10.92 -1.01
N TYR A 359 6.44 10.26 -2.08
CA TYR A 359 6.48 8.80 -2.15
C TYR A 359 7.25 8.17 -0.97
N LEU A 360 8.37 8.77 -0.57
CA LEU A 360 9.21 8.22 0.51
C LEU A 360 8.53 8.39 1.87
N LYS A 361 7.92 9.56 2.10
CA LYS A 361 7.11 9.87 3.28
C LYS A 361 5.93 8.90 3.40
N ASP A 362 5.18 8.73 2.31
CA ASP A 362 3.92 7.97 2.30
C ASP A 362 4.11 6.46 2.48
N ASN A 363 5.29 5.94 2.15
CA ASN A 363 5.60 4.50 2.29
C ASN A 363 6.35 4.16 3.58
N ILE A 364 7.09 5.10 4.19
CA ILE A 364 7.85 4.85 5.43
C ILE A 364 7.08 5.30 6.66
N ILE A 365 6.48 6.49 6.62
CA ILE A 365 5.73 7.08 7.74
C ILE A 365 4.23 6.75 7.62
N GLY A 366 3.76 6.51 6.39
CA GLY A 366 2.36 6.23 6.08
C GLY A 366 1.59 7.49 5.68
N HIS A 367 0.48 7.31 4.97
CA HIS A 367 -0.45 8.39 4.61
C HIS A 367 -1.90 7.95 4.91
N PRO A 368 -2.64 8.63 5.80
CA PRO A 368 -3.94 8.18 6.27
C PRO A 368 -4.98 7.89 5.16
N THR A 369 -5.05 8.74 4.14
CA THR A 369 -5.96 8.54 3.00
C THR A 369 -5.47 7.51 1.99
N LYS A 370 -4.15 7.25 1.90
CA LYS A 370 -3.64 6.17 1.05
C LYS A 370 -4.12 4.80 1.55
N GLU A 371 -4.11 4.60 2.86
CA GLU A 371 -4.63 3.37 3.47
C GLU A 371 -6.14 3.20 3.24
N LEU A 372 -6.90 4.30 3.23
CA LEU A 372 -8.34 4.28 2.90
C LEU A 372 -8.59 3.94 1.43
N LEU A 373 -7.76 4.47 0.53
CA LEU A 373 -7.88 4.24 -0.91
C LEU A 373 -7.56 2.78 -1.28
N GLU A 374 -6.46 2.25 -0.76
CA GLU A 374 -5.97 0.89 -1.03
C GLU A 374 -6.73 -0.20 -0.27
N GLY A 375 -7.56 0.17 0.72
CA GLY A 375 -8.35 -0.74 1.54
C GLY A 375 -9.58 -1.33 0.83
N GLU A 376 -10.39 -2.07 1.59
CA GLU A 376 -11.66 -2.63 1.10
C GLU A 376 -12.75 -1.56 1.02
N TRP A 377 -13.44 -1.51 -0.12
CA TRP A 377 -14.55 -0.59 -0.38
C TRP A 377 -15.89 -1.29 -0.22
N VAL A 378 -16.87 -0.57 0.31
CA VAL A 378 -18.21 -1.10 0.57
C VAL A 378 -19.24 -0.27 -0.18
N LYS A 379 -20.06 -0.94 -1.00
CA LYS A 379 -21.27 -0.35 -1.62
C LYS A 379 -22.44 -0.49 -0.65
N SER A 380 -23.09 0.62 -0.30
CA SER A 380 -24.19 0.62 0.69
C SER A 380 -25.27 1.63 0.32
N GLU A 381 -26.52 1.31 0.68
CA GLU A 381 -27.68 2.19 0.54
C GLU A 381 -27.91 2.94 1.86
N TYR A 382 -27.98 4.27 1.80
CA TYR A 382 -28.19 5.15 2.96
C TYR A 382 -29.42 6.03 2.77
N GLY A 383 -30.21 6.18 3.83
CA GLY A 383 -31.26 7.19 3.87
C GLY A 383 -32.61 6.76 3.27
N ASN A 384 -33.55 7.69 3.26
CA ASN A 384 -34.85 7.58 2.59
C ASN A 384 -35.30 8.97 2.10
N PRO A 385 -35.37 9.24 0.79
CA PRO A 385 -35.06 8.33 -0.33
C PRO A 385 -33.60 7.87 -0.35
N GLY A 386 -33.38 6.61 -0.75
CA GLY A 386 -32.08 5.94 -0.62
C GLY A 386 -31.02 6.45 -1.61
N ILE A 387 -29.81 6.62 -1.11
CA ILE A 387 -28.59 6.94 -1.87
C ILE A 387 -27.69 5.70 -1.83
N LEU A 388 -27.42 5.11 -2.98
CA LEU A 388 -26.45 4.02 -3.13
C LEU A 388 -25.09 4.63 -3.45
N ILE A 389 -24.08 4.30 -2.65
CA ILE A 389 -22.75 4.91 -2.75
C ILE A 389 -21.67 3.90 -2.32
N GLU A 390 -20.51 3.93 -2.97
CA GLU A 390 -19.32 3.21 -2.56
C GLU A 390 -18.46 4.09 -1.65
N THR A 391 -18.02 3.54 -0.52
CA THR A 391 -17.20 4.27 0.46
C THR A 391 -16.06 3.40 0.99
N PRO A 392 -14.93 4.00 1.41
CA PRO A 392 -13.78 3.25 1.97
C PRO A 392 -14.08 2.65 3.35
N LYS A 393 -15.13 3.14 4.04
CA LYS A 393 -15.62 2.61 5.32
C LYS A 393 -17.13 2.80 5.41
N VAL A 394 -17.80 1.84 6.05
CA VAL A 394 -19.25 1.91 6.32
C VAL A 394 -19.57 3.16 7.14
N LEU A 395 -20.48 3.99 6.60
CA LEU A 395 -20.94 5.20 7.27
C LEU A 395 -21.82 4.84 8.48
N LYS A 396 -21.56 5.50 9.61
CA LYS A 396 -22.27 5.29 10.86
C LYS A 396 -23.44 6.26 10.96
N ARG A 397 -24.61 5.76 11.35
CA ARG A 397 -25.80 6.59 11.58
C ARG A 397 -25.57 7.52 12.77
N MET A 398 -25.92 8.79 12.58
CA MET A 398 -25.83 9.84 13.58
C MET A 398 -27.22 10.30 14.04
N ASP A 399 -27.26 10.89 15.23
CA ASP A 399 -28.47 11.51 15.77
C ASP A 399 -28.66 12.91 15.16
N ALA A 400 -29.62 13.01 14.24
CA ALA A 400 -29.98 14.25 13.56
C ALA A 400 -30.43 15.37 14.52
N GLN A 401 -30.96 15.03 15.70
CA GLN A 401 -31.46 16.04 16.65
C GLN A 401 -30.36 16.85 17.31
N LYS A 402 -29.13 16.35 17.30
CA LYS A 402 -27.96 16.98 17.93
C LYS A 402 -27.15 17.86 16.98
N THR A 403 -27.47 17.83 15.67
CA THR A 403 -26.65 18.44 14.62
C THR A 403 -27.28 19.68 13.98
N LEU A 404 -28.61 19.82 14.01
CA LEU A 404 -29.32 20.98 13.44
C LEU A 404 -29.95 21.90 14.50
N PRO A 405 -30.06 23.21 14.22
CA PRO A 405 -30.86 24.13 15.03
C PRO A 405 -32.34 23.72 15.12
N LYS A 406 -32.97 23.93 16.29
CA LYS A 406 -34.37 23.54 16.56
C LYS A 406 -35.39 24.11 15.57
N GLN A 407 -35.12 25.27 14.99
CA GLN A 407 -35.99 25.92 14.01
C GLN A 407 -36.04 25.17 12.67
N THR A 408 -34.90 24.64 12.22
CA THR A 408 -34.79 23.86 10.97
C THR A 408 -35.49 22.51 11.10
N MET A 409 -35.43 21.88 12.28
CA MET A 409 -36.11 20.62 12.59
C MET A 409 -37.65 20.71 12.51
N ALA A 410 -38.23 21.90 12.70
CA ALA A 410 -39.68 22.07 12.67
C ALA A 410 -40.28 21.80 11.28
N LEU A 411 -39.50 22.05 10.22
CA LEU A 411 -39.89 21.92 8.80
C LEU A 411 -39.65 20.51 8.24
N ILE A 412 -38.78 19.74 8.88
CA ILE A 412 -38.35 18.41 8.43
C ILE A 412 -39.28 17.35 9.05
N LYS A 413 -39.83 16.47 8.21
CA LYS A 413 -40.64 15.32 8.61
C LYS A 413 -39.76 14.17 9.08
N GLU A 414 -38.70 13.89 8.32
CA GLU A 414 -37.74 12.84 8.60
C GLU A 414 -36.36 13.29 8.12
N MET A 415 -35.34 13.08 8.95
CA MET A 415 -33.93 13.29 8.61
C MET A 415 -33.14 12.05 9.00
N GLN A 416 -32.26 11.62 8.10
CA GLN A 416 -31.27 10.60 8.39
C GLN A 416 -29.88 11.16 8.03
N LEU A 417 -28.91 10.89 8.90
CA LEU A 417 -27.54 11.37 8.79
C LEU A 417 -26.60 10.19 9.01
N PHE A 418 -25.63 10.02 8.12
CA PHE A 418 -24.63 8.97 8.17
C PHE A 418 -23.26 9.60 7.92
N GLN A 419 -22.24 9.23 8.70
CA GLN A 419 -20.91 9.81 8.51
C GLN A 419 -19.78 8.82 8.77
N TYR A 420 -18.62 9.12 8.22
CA TYR A 420 -17.33 8.56 8.60
C TYR A 420 -16.35 9.70 8.83
N GLY A 421 -15.62 9.65 9.95
CA GLY A 421 -14.74 10.73 10.40
C GLY A 421 -15.48 11.92 10.99
N SER A 422 -14.78 13.05 11.03
CA SER A 422 -15.22 14.38 11.47
C SER A 422 -14.47 15.45 10.66
N MET A 423 -14.93 16.71 10.69
CA MET A 423 -14.30 17.78 9.90
C MET A 423 -12.82 18.05 10.24
N VAL A 424 -12.34 17.64 11.41
CA VAL A 424 -10.94 17.79 11.81
C VAL A 424 -10.07 16.57 11.45
N ASP A 425 -10.69 15.47 11.01
CA ASP A 425 -9.95 14.28 10.57
C ASP A 425 -9.39 14.45 9.15
N ASN A 426 -8.44 13.59 8.76
CA ASN A 426 -7.81 13.63 7.44
C ASN A 426 -8.77 13.38 6.27
N PHE A 427 -9.88 12.68 6.55
CA PHE A 427 -10.93 12.40 5.59
C PHE A 427 -12.28 12.34 6.30
N TYR A 428 -13.26 13.02 5.73
CA TYR A 428 -14.61 13.11 6.25
C TYR A 428 -15.62 12.93 5.13
N ILE A 429 -16.63 12.09 5.38
CA ILE A 429 -17.77 11.95 4.49
C ILE A 429 -19.05 11.96 5.31
N VAL A 430 -20.05 12.67 4.78
CA VAL A 430 -21.39 12.75 5.32
C VAL A 430 -22.39 12.50 4.21
N VAL A 431 -23.38 11.68 4.52
CA VAL A 431 -24.56 11.47 3.69
C VAL A 431 -25.79 11.84 4.52
N SER A 432 -26.61 12.74 3.99
CA SER A 432 -27.86 13.16 4.62
C SER A 432 -29.03 13.04 3.67
N THR A 433 -30.16 12.54 4.17
CA THR A 433 -31.43 12.51 3.45
C THR A 433 -32.52 13.11 4.30
N ASN A 434 -33.29 14.03 3.74
CA ASN A 434 -34.36 14.72 4.43
C ASN A 434 -35.67 14.63 3.63
N LYS A 435 -36.80 14.48 4.33
CA LYS A 435 -38.15 14.66 3.78
C LYS A 435 -38.84 15.82 4.48
N PHE A 436 -39.44 16.73 3.72
CA PHE A 436 -40.14 17.89 4.30
C PHE A 436 -41.59 17.54 4.67
N LYS A 437 -42.15 18.26 5.66
CA LYS A 437 -43.55 18.03 6.10
C LYS A 437 -44.57 18.50 5.07
N ASN A 438 -44.25 19.59 4.37
CA ASN A 438 -45.08 20.20 3.35
C ASN A 438 -44.27 20.27 2.03
N PRO A 439 -44.93 20.38 0.87
CA PRO A 439 -44.24 20.68 -0.38
C PRO A 439 -43.51 22.01 -0.26
N VAL A 440 -42.18 21.98 -0.33
CA VAL A 440 -41.32 23.17 -0.34
C VAL A 440 -40.71 23.29 -1.73
N GLU A 441 -40.72 24.51 -2.28
CA GLU A 441 -39.95 24.81 -3.49
C GLU A 441 -38.46 24.80 -3.15
N LEU A 442 -37.77 23.72 -3.50
CA LEU A 442 -36.36 23.51 -3.16
C LEU A 442 -35.45 24.12 -4.23
N ASP A 443 -34.80 25.22 -3.85
CA ASP A 443 -33.67 25.80 -4.56
C ASP A 443 -32.37 25.17 -4.04
N LEU A 444 -31.72 24.37 -4.90
CA LEU A 444 -30.51 23.64 -4.52
C LEU A 444 -29.35 24.58 -4.20
N SER A 445 -29.25 25.73 -4.89
CA SER A 445 -28.18 26.71 -4.65
C SER A 445 -28.32 27.33 -3.26
N LYS A 446 -29.55 27.65 -2.85
CA LYS A 446 -29.82 28.12 -1.48
C LYS A 446 -29.57 27.04 -0.42
N ALA A 447 -29.82 25.77 -0.76
CA ALA A 447 -29.48 24.66 0.13
C ALA A 447 -27.96 24.55 0.35
N LEU A 448 -27.18 24.70 -0.73
CA LEU A 448 -25.71 24.76 -0.67
C LEU A 448 -25.23 25.92 0.21
N GLU A 449 -25.74 27.14 -0.02
CA GLU A 449 -25.42 28.30 0.84
C GLU A 449 -25.74 28.05 2.32
N GLY A 450 -26.86 27.36 2.59
CA GLY A 450 -27.25 26.97 3.95
C GLY A 450 -26.24 26.02 4.61
N SER A 451 -25.72 25.05 3.85
CA SER A 451 -24.66 24.15 4.34
C SER A 451 -23.35 24.87 4.60
N LEU A 452 -22.96 25.81 3.73
CA LEU A 452 -21.74 26.60 3.96
C LEU A 452 -21.84 27.42 5.26
N LYS A 453 -22.99 28.05 5.52
CA LYS A 453 -23.24 28.74 6.80
C LYS A 453 -23.20 27.81 8.02
N LEU A 454 -23.67 26.57 7.86
CA LEU A 454 -23.57 25.57 8.94
C LEU A 454 -22.10 25.19 9.19
N ILE A 455 -21.32 24.97 8.13
CA ILE A 455 -19.87 24.71 8.21
C ILE A 455 -19.15 25.88 8.90
N GLU A 456 -19.49 27.12 8.55
CA GLU A 456 -18.95 28.32 9.22
C GLU A 456 -19.24 28.31 10.72
N SER A 457 -20.49 27.99 11.11
CA SER A 457 -20.88 27.89 12.52
C SER A 457 -20.15 26.77 13.29
N GLN A 458 -19.61 25.79 12.58
CA GLN A 458 -18.88 24.65 13.13
C GLN A 458 -17.35 24.80 13.02
N GLY A 459 -16.84 25.98 12.63
CA GLY A 459 -15.41 26.29 12.64
C GLY A 459 -14.74 26.36 11.27
N GLY A 460 -15.50 26.24 10.17
CA GLY A 460 -15.01 26.56 8.84
C GLY A 460 -14.80 28.07 8.64
N GLN A 461 -13.68 28.44 8.04
CA GLN A 461 -13.30 29.83 7.77
C GLN A 461 -12.77 29.95 6.34
N ASN A 462 -12.71 31.18 5.81
CA ASN A 462 -12.16 31.47 4.48
C ASN A 462 -12.72 30.56 3.37
N ILE A 463 -14.02 30.26 3.42
CA ILE A 463 -14.66 29.32 2.51
C ILE A 463 -14.71 29.93 1.11
N ILE A 464 -14.07 29.26 0.16
CA ILE A 464 -14.14 29.54 -1.26
C ILE A 464 -15.04 28.47 -1.86
N VAL A 465 -16.04 28.88 -2.65
CA VAL A 465 -16.98 27.97 -3.30
C VAL A 465 -17.05 28.24 -4.80
N LYS A 466 -17.07 27.15 -5.57
CA LYS A 466 -17.51 27.10 -6.96
C LYS A 466 -18.71 26.17 -7.03
N GLN A 467 -19.60 26.45 -7.98
CA GLN A 467 -20.80 25.66 -8.20
C GLN A 467 -20.87 25.26 -9.67
N GLU A 468 -21.27 24.02 -9.90
CA GLU A 468 -21.56 23.48 -11.23
C GLU A 468 -22.78 22.54 -11.19
N ASP A 469 -23.40 22.34 -12.35
CA ASP A 469 -24.45 21.34 -12.50
C ASP A 469 -23.85 19.93 -12.42
N PHE A 470 -24.57 19.01 -11.79
CA PHE A 470 -24.13 17.63 -11.64
C PHE A 470 -25.24 16.68 -12.08
N GLN A 471 -24.86 15.58 -12.74
CA GLN A 471 -25.79 14.54 -13.16
C GLN A 471 -25.22 13.17 -12.80
N THR A 472 -26.02 12.34 -12.13
CA THR A 472 -25.63 10.94 -11.87
C THR A 472 -25.70 10.11 -13.15
N GLU A 473 -25.04 8.94 -13.19
CA GLU A 473 -25.18 8.00 -14.32
C GLU A 473 -26.65 7.59 -14.57
N GLY A 474 -27.47 7.57 -13.51
CA GLY A 474 -28.92 7.33 -13.57
C GLY A 474 -29.75 8.50 -14.10
N GLY A 475 -29.10 9.58 -14.54
CA GLY A 475 -29.73 10.75 -15.15
C GLY A 475 -30.38 11.72 -14.17
N VAL A 476 -30.14 11.59 -12.86
CA VAL A 476 -30.72 12.50 -11.86
C VAL A 476 -29.89 13.78 -11.78
N GLU A 477 -30.54 14.90 -12.03
CA GLU A 477 -29.95 16.24 -11.97
C GLU A 477 -29.80 16.71 -10.51
N GLY A 478 -28.68 17.38 -10.25
CA GLY A 478 -28.32 17.99 -8.98
C GLY A 478 -27.34 19.13 -9.20
N ILE A 479 -26.77 19.63 -8.10
CA ILE A 479 -25.65 20.58 -8.16
C ILE A 479 -24.47 20.04 -7.36
N LYS A 480 -23.27 20.44 -7.77
CA LYS A 480 -22.03 20.21 -7.04
C LYS A 480 -21.45 21.55 -6.60
N GLY A 481 -21.28 21.72 -5.30
CA GLY A 481 -20.51 22.80 -4.70
C GLY A 481 -19.13 22.28 -4.28
N TYR A 482 -18.06 22.94 -4.66
CA TYR A 482 -16.70 22.51 -4.32
C TYR A 482 -15.77 23.69 -4.11
N GLY A 483 -14.71 23.46 -3.34
CA GLY A 483 -13.69 24.47 -3.13
C GLY A 483 -12.86 24.21 -1.89
N THR A 484 -12.29 25.27 -1.33
CA THR A 484 -11.34 25.20 -0.23
C THR A 484 -11.86 25.95 0.98
N MET A 485 -11.48 25.51 2.16
CA MET A 485 -11.75 26.21 3.42
C MET A 485 -10.62 25.96 4.42
N ASP A 486 -10.54 26.82 5.43
CA ASP A 486 -9.72 26.62 6.61
C ASP A 486 -10.59 26.02 7.72
N ILE A 487 -10.18 24.90 8.31
CA ILE A 487 -10.88 24.25 9.41
C ILE A 487 -10.11 24.52 10.69
N LEU A 488 -10.75 25.22 11.64
CA LEU A 488 -10.19 25.45 12.95
C LEU A 488 -10.56 24.30 13.89
N ASP A 489 -9.56 23.57 14.38
CA ASP A 489 -9.77 22.58 15.43
C ASP A 489 -10.05 23.29 16.78
N PRO A 490 -11.25 23.11 17.38
CA PRO A 490 -11.61 23.78 18.61
C PRO A 490 -10.76 23.37 19.81
N ILE A 491 -10.14 22.18 19.78
CA ILE A 491 -9.32 21.60 20.86
C ILE A 491 -7.87 22.05 20.72
N SER A 492 -7.23 21.75 19.59
CA SER A 492 -5.81 22.07 19.39
C SER A 492 -5.55 23.54 19.04
N LYS A 493 -6.60 24.29 18.67
CA LYS A 493 -6.52 25.67 18.13
C LYS A 493 -5.67 25.77 16.85
N SER A 494 -5.35 24.64 16.22
CA SER A 494 -4.67 24.62 14.93
C SER A 494 -5.69 24.78 13.80
N SER A 495 -5.24 25.37 12.69
CA SER A 495 -6.03 25.52 11.47
C SER A 495 -5.42 24.69 10.36
N GLN A 496 -6.26 23.93 9.65
CA GLN A 496 -5.84 23.12 8.50
C GLN A 496 -6.62 23.53 7.25
N LYS A 497 -5.93 23.58 6.12
CA LYS A 497 -6.58 23.79 4.82
C LYS A 497 -7.22 22.50 4.33
N ALA A 498 -8.46 22.59 3.94
CA ALA A 498 -9.24 21.46 3.45
C ALA A 498 -9.87 21.77 2.09
N TYR A 499 -9.97 20.74 1.27
CA TYR A 499 -10.78 20.72 0.07
C TYR A 499 -12.08 19.99 0.38
N TYR A 500 -13.20 20.51 -0.13
CA TYR A 500 -14.51 19.92 0.07
C TYR A 500 -15.32 19.86 -1.21
N GLU A 501 -16.21 18.88 -1.26
CA GLU A 501 -17.18 18.68 -2.34
C GLU A 501 -18.53 18.32 -1.73
N ILE A 502 -19.58 19.01 -2.14
CA ILE A 502 -20.95 18.84 -1.67
C ILE A 502 -21.84 18.61 -2.88
N LEU A 503 -22.47 17.44 -2.95
CA LEU A 503 -23.52 17.14 -3.91
C LEU A 503 -24.89 17.35 -3.28
N TYR A 504 -25.79 17.94 -4.06
CA TYR A 504 -27.19 18.10 -3.70
C TYR A 504 -28.11 17.59 -4.79
N PHE A 505 -29.13 16.83 -4.37
CA PHE A 505 -30.18 16.35 -5.24
C PHE A 505 -31.55 16.59 -4.61
N LYS A 506 -32.56 16.79 -5.46
CA LYS A 506 -33.96 16.93 -5.05
C LYS A 506 -34.80 15.80 -5.65
N GLN A 507 -35.52 15.06 -4.80
CA GLN A 507 -36.46 14.03 -5.25
C GLN A 507 -37.55 13.80 -4.21
N GLU A 508 -38.79 13.49 -4.63
CA GLU A 508 -39.91 13.14 -3.74
C GLU A 508 -40.21 14.16 -2.61
N GLN A 509 -40.09 15.46 -2.87
CA GLN A 509 -40.20 16.50 -1.80
C GLN A 509 -39.18 16.29 -0.67
N GLY A 510 -38.04 15.70 -1.00
CA GLY A 510 -36.89 15.50 -0.14
C GLY A 510 -35.61 16.07 -0.73
N LEU A 511 -34.59 16.15 0.12
CA LEU A 511 -33.27 16.68 -0.20
C LEU A 511 -32.22 15.63 0.21
N GLN A 512 -31.38 15.26 -0.74
CA GLN A 512 -30.24 14.38 -0.54
C GLN A 512 -28.96 15.20 -0.63
N GLN A 513 -28.06 14.98 0.33
CA GLN A 513 -26.77 15.63 0.41
C GLN A 513 -25.67 14.60 0.59
N ILE A 514 -24.57 14.77 -0.13
CA ILE A 514 -23.32 14.04 0.09
C ILE A 514 -22.24 15.11 0.25
N MET A 515 -21.49 15.09 1.34
CA MET A 515 -20.36 15.98 1.57
C MET A 515 -19.12 15.13 1.77
N ILE A 516 -18.05 15.49 1.07
CA ILE A 516 -16.72 14.89 1.17
C ILE A 516 -15.74 16.01 1.51
N LEU A 517 -14.81 15.72 2.42
CA LEU A 517 -13.82 16.69 2.89
C LEU A 517 -12.51 15.95 3.17
N HIS A 518 -11.41 16.52 2.70
CA HIS A 518 -10.05 16.02 2.95
C HIS A 518 -9.06 17.19 2.94
N ALA A 519 -7.80 16.94 3.31
CA ALA A 519 -6.77 17.98 3.30
C ALA A 519 -6.54 18.56 1.89
N GLU A 520 -6.33 19.88 1.80
CA GLU A 520 -6.00 20.54 0.54
C GLU A 520 -4.65 20.00 0.01
N GLY A 521 -4.61 19.62 -1.27
CA GLY A 521 -3.42 19.04 -1.90
C GLY A 521 -3.21 17.55 -1.62
N ASP A 522 -4.11 16.89 -0.87
CA ASP A 522 -4.09 15.45 -0.70
C ASP A 522 -4.53 14.74 -1.99
N LYS A 523 -3.54 14.18 -2.71
CA LYS A 523 -3.78 13.44 -3.94
C LYS A 523 -4.68 12.22 -3.72
N TYR A 524 -4.46 11.46 -2.64
CA TYR A 524 -5.25 10.26 -2.35
C TYR A 524 -6.67 10.63 -1.92
N GLY A 525 -6.83 11.73 -1.19
CA GLY A 525 -8.14 12.31 -0.84
C GLY A 525 -8.98 12.62 -2.08
N ASN A 526 -8.38 13.25 -3.10
CA ASN A 526 -9.05 13.51 -4.38
C ASN A 526 -9.47 12.21 -5.09
N GLU A 527 -8.58 11.21 -5.16
CA GLU A 527 -8.88 9.92 -5.80
C GLU A 527 -10.04 9.18 -5.08
N ILE A 528 -10.08 9.24 -3.75
CA ILE A 528 -11.21 8.70 -2.96
C ILE A 528 -12.49 9.47 -3.28
N ALA A 529 -12.43 10.80 -3.29
CA ALA A 529 -13.59 11.65 -3.56
C ALA A 529 -14.16 11.38 -4.96
N ASP A 530 -13.32 11.36 -5.99
CA ASP A 530 -13.72 11.04 -7.36
C ASP A 530 -14.41 9.66 -7.46
N ARG A 531 -13.84 8.64 -6.81
CA ARG A 531 -14.44 7.30 -6.78
C ARG A 531 -15.81 7.30 -6.10
N ILE A 532 -15.94 8.01 -4.97
CA ILE A 532 -17.21 8.16 -4.27
C ILE A 532 -18.23 8.85 -5.18
N LEU A 533 -17.89 10.00 -5.77
CA LEU A 533 -18.77 10.79 -6.63
C LEU A 533 -19.26 10.00 -7.85
N ASN A 534 -18.37 9.24 -8.49
CA ASN A 534 -18.71 8.40 -9.64
C ASN A 534 -19.61 7.20 -9.27
N SER A 535 -19.64 6.80 -8.00
CA SER A 535 -20.46 5.68 -7.52
C SER A 535 -21.88 6.08 -7.07
N VAL A 536 -22.19 7.39 -7.08
CA VAL A 536 -23.46 7.90 -6.54
C VAL A 536 -24.62 7.53 -7.46
N GLU A 537 -25.52 6.69 -6.94
CA GLU A 537 -26.76 6.31 -7.59
C GLU A 537 -27.94 6.67 -6.69
N LEU A 538 -28.95 7.33 -7.27
CA LEU A 538 -30.19 7.69 -6.56
C LEU A 538 -31.32 6.76 -6.98
N LYS A 539 -31.96 6.15 -5.98
CA LYS A 539 -33.08 5.26 -6.23
C LYS A 539 -34.30 6.07 -6.64
N GLN A 540 -34.72 5.95 -7.90
CA GLN A 540 -35.96 6.58 -8.34
C GLN A 540 -37.15 5.90 -7.68
N ALA A 541 -37.86 6.64 -6.86
CA ALA A 541 -39.07 6.12 -6.24
C ALA A 541 -40.17 5.95 -7.30
N GLY A 542 -40.63 4.70 -7.47
CA GLY A 542 -41.68 4.35 -8.42
C GLY A 542 -41.32 3.31 -9.49
N LYS A 543 -40.22 2.56 -9.33
CA LYS A 543 -40.00 1.29 -10.05
C LYS A 543 -39.73 0.13 -9.10
#